data_AF-A0AAW0D8S2-F1
#
_entry.id   AF-A0AAW0D8S2-F1
#
_cell.length_a   1.000
_cell.length_b   1.000
_cell.length_c   1.000
_cell.angle_alpha   90.00
_cell.angle_beta   90.00
_cell.angle_gamma   90.00
#
_symmetry.space_group_name_H-M   'P 1'
#
loop_
_entity.id
_entity.type
_entity.pdbx_description
1 polymer ?
#
loop_
_entity_poly.entity_id
_entity_poly.type
_entity_poly.pdbx_seq_one_letter_code
_entity_poly.pdbx_strand_id
1 'polypeptide(L)'
;MQDWSSNSKSKPTFLTRRAGSKTLMRRARLSSSSPKALAACSWPTADAMRSFVAVFQRRMTRIFRFDRAGFSATEAFDWVNHAEVFPTFLYRLYNTRPGLMVGDDDTISIPSKSEKKAMYDRLCDHAFYNNSEEFSEENMTQDSLWIKAAVFRTKDGKRVAEVVRCFTFGPPLSNADGMFGRATRVYRVILEHDRTKPTVYALKDSWRQACRRPEVDFYDMIETHCTTAGVDMAAAGMAKCRGSLDLAQPTDDIEWDPLLHITLDPKKPGLERRHTRSLLTPVGKPLQTFTSTKALAQALRNAIIHLQIASQAGVIHRDVSEGNVLLQEISAEKGNFDGFLLDWDYAEFTEAGLARFHQAFPDREAATENYLKIEKSLKDFTGTYPFVAVQILEANDPRKPLLSMEHGTHHDLESFYWLLVWMTLRHVAHTHPSGDHACGDLFDTSTFSEKWTWLRDDSFNNTAPLFQLIEALRAHIFQQNMPVLPIKPPPPRYQITFETVSGHFRHALGVPRLAIGRQGARVHCSTHQL
;
A
#
# COMPACT_ATOMS: atom_id res chain seq x y z
N MET A 1 -40.93 63.26 9.62
CA MET A 1 -41.96 63.35 10.67
C MET A 1 -42.93 62.20 10.47
N GLN A 2 -42.67 61.09 11.17
CA GLN A 2 -43.64 60.20 11.82
C GLN A 2 -42.84 59.02 12.36
N ASP A 3 -42.71 58.97 13.68
CA ASP A 3 -42.23 57.84 14.45
C ASP A 3 -43.10 56.61 14.18
N TRP A 4 -42.49 55.42 14.23
CA TRP A 4 -43.11 54.25 14.84
C TRP A 4 -42.02 53.33 15.40
N SER A 5 -42.09 53.16 16.72
CA SER A 5 -41.23 52.31 17.53
C SER A 5 -41.93 51.00 17.89
N SER A 6 -41.09 49.96 18.00
CA SER A 6 -41.25 48.74 18.81
C SER A 6 -42.00 47.50 18.27
N ASN A 7 -41.20 46.43 18.16
CA ASN A 7 -41.45 45.03 18.54
C ASN A 7 -42.64 44.23 17.93
N SER A 8 -42.33 43.20 17.14
CA SER A 8 -42.33 41.80 17.65
C SER A 8 -41.88 40.76 16.61
N LYS A 9 -40.92 39.94 17.05
CA LYS A 9 -40.58 38.55 16.70
C LYS A 9 -41.29 37.89 15.50
N SER A 10 -40.54 37.65 14.43
CA SER A 10 -40.60 36.38 13.69
C SER A 10 -39.17 35.96 13.31
N LYS A 11 -38.68 34.90 13.98
CA LYS A 11 -37.44 34.22 13.60
C LYS A 11 -37.78 33.24 12.47
N PRO A 12 -37.02 33.20 11.35
CA PRO A 12 -37.09 32.06 10.45
C PRO A 12 -36.45 30.85 11.15
N THR A 13 -37.27 29.83 11.39
CA THR A 13 -36.85 28.54 11.93
C THR A 13 -36.10 27.78 10.84
N PHE A 14 -34.77 27.81 10.87
CA PHE A 14 -33.96 26.87 10.09
C PHE A 14 -34.07 25.48 10.73
N LEU A 15 -34.86 24.61 10.10
CA LEU A 15 -34.92 23.18 10.39
C LEU A 15 -33.56 22.55 10.06
N THR A 16 -32.72 22.41 11.08
CA THR A 16 -31.52 21.57 11.01
C THR A 16 -31.98 20.11 11.06
N ARG A 17 -31.99 19.44 9.90
CA ARG A 17 -32.02 17.97 9.85
C ARG A 17 -30.72 17.48 10.51
N ARG A 18 -30.85 16.80 11.65
CA ARG A 18 -29.76 16.09 12.31
C ARG A 18 -29.13 15.09 11.34
N ALA A 19 -28.01 15.45 10.72
CA ALA A 19 -27.08 14.50 10.15
C ALA A 19 -26.36 13.82 11.32
N GLY A 20 -26.55 12.50 11.44
CA GLY A 20 -26.04 11.66 12.52
C GLY A 20 -24.55 11.31 12.40
N SER A 21 -23.68 12.28 12.12
CA SER A 21 -22.25 12.14 12.36
C SER A 21 -21.76 13.39 13.09
N LYS A 22 -21.28 13.23 14.32
CA LYS A 22 -20.72 14.33 15.10
C LYS A 22 -19.39 14.74 14.45
N THR A 23 -19.44 15.66 13.48
CA THR A 23 -18.26 16.40 13.04
C THR A 23 -17.78 17.26 14.21
N LEU A 24 -16.82 16.73 14.97
CA LEU A 24 -16.26 17.42 16.12
C LEU A 24 -15.41 18.59 15.58
N MET A 25 -15.88 19.84 15.71
CA MET A 25 -14.99 21.01 15.62
C MET A 25 -13.92 20.86 16.70
N ARG A 26 -12.74 20.35 16.36
CA ARG A 26 -11.59 20.35 17.27
C ARG A 26 -10.93 21.73 17.22
N ARG A 27 -11.12 22.53 18.28
CA ARG A 27 -10.20 23.63 18.62
C ARG A 27 -8.87 23.00 19.06
N ALA A 28 -7.87 22.98 18.19
CA ALA A 28 -6.51 22.69 18.62
C ALA A 28 -5.96 23.90 19.39
N ARG A 29 -5.84 23.81 20.72
CA ARG A 29 -4.98 24.71 21.50
C ARG A 29 -3.57 24.16 21.42
N LEU A 30 -2.71 24.80 20.63
CA LEU A 30 -1.26 24.57 20.70
C LEU A 30 -0.76 25.10 22.06
N SER A 31 0.03 24.29 22.77
CA SER A 31 0.46 24.54 24.15
C SER A 31 1.33 25.79 24.28
N SER A 32 1.19 26.41 25.44
CA SER A 32 1.62 27.76 25.80
C SER A 32 3.12 27.90 26.04
N SER A 33 3.78 28.70 25.21
CA SER A 33 4.94 29.52 25.61
C SER A 33 5.23 30.66 24.60
N SER A 34 4.20 31.36 24.10
CA SER A 34 4.32 32.74 23.58
C SER A 34 2.93 33.39 23.46
N PRO A 35 2.75 34.70 23.74
CA PRO A 35 1.44 35.36 23.71
C PRO A 35 1.03 35.76 22.28
N LYS A 36 0.98 34.79 21.36
CA LYS A 36 0.34 34.92 20.05
C LYS A 36 -0.82 33.94 20.01
N ALA A 37 -2.03 34.43 20.28
CA ALA A 37 -3.25 33.64 20.15
C ALA A 37 -3.42 33.21 18.68
N LEU A 38 -2.99 31.99 18.37
CA LEU A 38 -3.25 31.31 17.12
C LEU A 38 -4.52 30.46 17.32
N ALA A 39 -5.56 30.70 16.53
CA ALA A 39 -6.72 29.80 16.47
C ALA A 39 -6.73 29.11 15.10
N ALA A 40 -6.86 27.79 15.08
CA ALA A 40 -7.00 27.00 13.86
C ALA A 40 -8.38 26.33 13.85
N CYS A 41 -9.11 26.49 12.74
CA CYS A 41 -10.33 25.74 12.45
C CYS A 41 -10.04 24.80 11.28
N SER A 42 -10.32 23.51 11.46
CA SER A 42 -10.11 22.48 10.44
C SER A 42 -11.44 21.84 10.05
N TRP A 43 -11.57 21.49 8.77
CA TRP A 43 -12.69 20.70 8.25
C TRP A 43 -12.18 19.38 7.65
N PRO A 44 -11.75 18.42 8.49
CA PRO A 44 -11.37 17.09 8.01
C PRO A 44 -12.62 16.22 7.84
N THR A 45 -12.76 15.58 6.68
CA THR A 45 -13.48 14.30 6.58
C THR A 45 -12.44 13.19 6.50
N ALA A 46 -12.72 12.03 7.11
CA ALA A 46 -11.79 10.90 7.05
C ALA A 46 -11.49 10.54 5.58
N ASP A 47 -12.45 10.68 4.68
CA ASP A 47 -12.33 10.44 3.24
C ASP A 47 -12.05 11.71 2.41
N ALA A 48 -11.63 12.81 3.04
CA ALA A 48 -11.42 14.06 2.33
C ALA A 48 -10.27 13.96 1.33
N MET A 49 -10.60 14.08 0.05
CA MET A 49 -9.67 14.28 -1.04
C MET A 49 -8.96 15.64 -0.91
N ARG A 50 -9.64 16.61 -0.28
CA ARG A 50 -9.12 17.95 0.01
C ARG A 50 -9.58 18.40 1.38
N SER A 51 -8.70 19.00 2.15
CA SER A 51 -9.01 19.54 3.49
C SER A 51 -8.72 21.04 3.54
N PHE A 52 -9.51 21.78 4.31
CA PHE A 52 -9.31 23.21 4.48
C PHE A 52 -9.04 23.57 5.95
N VAL A 53 -8.05 24.43 6.18
CA VAL A 53 -7.70 24.95 7.51
C VAL A 53 -7.60 26.46 7.45
N ALA A 54 -8.32 27.15 8.33
CA ALA A 54 -8.17 28.59 8.52
C ALA A 54 -7.35 28.87 9.77
N VAL A 55 -6.29 29.67 9.64
CA VAL A 55 -5.40 30.08 10.74
C VAL A 55 -5.58 31.56 11.01
N PHE A 56 -6.01 31.88 12.22
CA PHE A 56 -6.28 33.24 12.69
C PHE A 56 -5.15 33.71 13.60
N GLN A 57 -4.62 34.90 13.32
CA GLN A 57 -3.66 35.60 14.15
C GLN A 57 -4.10 37.06 14.31
N ARG A 58 -4.73 37.37 15.45
CA ARG A 58 -5.38 38.68 15.70
C ARG A 58 -6.37 39.02 14.57
N ARG A 59 -6.15 40.13 13.85
CA ARG A 59 -6.98 40.58 12.71
C ARG A 59 -6.61 39.91 11.40
N MET A 60 -5.47 39.22 11.33
CA MET A 60 -5.03 38.59 10.10
C MET A 60 -5.47 37.14 10.06
N THR A 61 -5.82 36.65 8.87
CA THR A 61 -6.17 35.26 8.64
C THR A 61 -5.61 34.75 7.33
N ARG A 62 -5.32 33.45 7.28
CA ARG A 62 -4.93 32.74 6.08
C ARG A 62 -5.75 31.45 5.98
N ILE A 63 -6.25 31.13 4.79
CA ILE A 63 -6.94 29.88 4.50
C ILE A 63 -5.98 28.98 3.73
N PHE A 64 -5.80 27.76 4.21
CA PHE A 64 -4.99 26.71 3.62
C PHE A 64 -5.91 25.66 2.99
N ARG A 65 -5.61 25.26 1.77
CA ARG A 65 -6.16 24.08 1.09
C ARG A 65 -5.08 23.03 1.05
N PHE A 66 -5.34 21.88 1.66
CA PHE A 66 -4.50 20.69 1.60
C PHE A 66 -5.08 19.70 0.59
N ASP A 67 -4.21 19.04 -0.15
CA ASP A 67 -4.51 17.81 -0.89
C ASP A 67 -3.36 16.81 -0.70
N ARG A 68 -3.38 15.70 -1.45
CA ARG A 68 -2.41 14.62 -1.28
C ARG A 68 -0.99 14.95 -1.77
N ALA A 69 -0.83 16.01 -2.57
CA ALA A 69 0.48 16.46 -3.06
C ALA A 69 1.08 17.55 -2.17
N GLY A 70 0.26 18.34 -1.48
CA GLY A 70 0.75 19.39 -0.60
C GLY A 70 -0.35 20.35 -0.15
N PHE A 71 0.00 21.63 -0.07
CA PHE A 71 -0.97 22.66 0.27
C PHE A 71 -0.75 23.94 -0.54
N SER A 72 -1.84 24.67 -0.76
CA SER A 72 -1.83 26.06 -1.18
C SER A 72 -2.48 26.91 -0.10
N ALA A 73 -2.13 28.19 -0.06
CA ALA A 73 -2.68 29.11 0.91
C ALA A 73 -3.01 30.45 0.26
N THR A 74 -4.06 31.10 0.73
CA THR A 74 -4.35 32.49 0.39
C THR A 74 -3.21 33.39 0.87
N GLU A 75 -3.12 34.62 0.36
CA GLU A 75 -2.40 35.66 1.09
C GLU A 75 -3.07 35.91 2.47
N ALA A 76 -2.33 36.51 3.40
CA ALA A 76 -2.92 36.88 4.68
C ALA A 76 -3.81 38.10 4.50
N PHE A 77 -5.05 38.06 5.00
CA PHE A 77 -6.03 39.14 4.87
C PHE A 77 -6.60 39.56 6.23
N ASP A 78 -7.03 40.83 6.36
CA ASP A 78 -7.73 41.30 7.55
C ASP A 78 -9.18 40.78 7.54
N TRP A 79 -9.49 39.79 8.37
CA TRP A 79 -10.80 39.12 8.36
C TRP A 79 -11.92 39.97 9.00
N VAL A 80 -11.56 41.07 9.66
CA VAL A 80 -12.53 42.03 10.21
C VAL A 80 -12.95 43.02 9.14
N ASN A 81 -12.00 43.50 8.31
CA ASN A 81 -12.30 44.39 7.20
C ASN A 81 -12.87 43.65 5.97
N HIS A 82 -12.56 42.35 5.83
CA HIS A 82 -13.06 41.47 4.78
C HIS A 82 -13.95 40.36 5.35
N ALA A 83 -14.95 40.76 6.14
CA ALA A 83 -15.84 39.84 6.86
C ALA A 83 -16.68 38.95 5.91
N GLU A 84 -16.86 39.34 4.65
CA GLU A 84 -17.56 38.61 3.61
C GLU A 84 -16.85 37.33 3.16
N VAL A 85 -15.52 37.25 3.33
CA VAL A 85 -14.71 36.14 2.81
C VAL A 85 -15.10 34.82 3.45
N PHE A 86 -15.27 34.79 4.78
CA PHE A 86 -15.56 33.54 5.50
C PHE A 86 -16.95 32.96 5.21
N PRO A 87 -18.05 33.74 5.29
CA PRO A 87 -19.38 33.26 4.91
C PRO A 87 -19.42 32.81 3.45
N THR A 88 -18.78 33.55 2.54
CA THR A 88 -18.71 33.18 1.11
C THR A 88 -17.95 31.88 0.91
N PHE A 89 -16.81 31.72 1.58
CA PHE A 89 -16.02 30.49 1.54
C PHE A 89 -16.82 29.31 2.07
N LEU A 90 -17.44 29.42 3.25
CA LEU A 90 -18.26 28.36 3.82
C LEU A 90 -19.47 28.05 2.93
N TYR A 91 -20.16 29.06 2.40
CA TYR A 91 -21.26 28.84 1.47
C TYR A 91 -20.81 28.02 0.26
N ARG A 92 -19.66 28.38 -0.35
CA ARG A 92 -19.10 27.63 -1.49
C ARG A 92 -18.63 26.23 -1.09
N LEU A 93 -18.05 26.06 0.09
CA LEU A 93 -17.57 24.77 0.57
C LEU A 93 -18.70 23.73 0.68
N TYR A 94 -19.90 24.16 1.10
CA TYR A 94 -21.04 23.28 1.37
C TYR A 94 -22.10 23.25 0.26
N ASN A 95 -22.08 24.17 -0.71
CA ASN A 95 -23.12 24.29 -1.74
C ASN A 95 -22.60 24.12 -3.18
N THR A 96 -21.46 23.45 -3.38
CA THR A 96 -20.98 23.12 -4.73
C THR A 96 -21.82 22.04 -5.41
N ARG A 97 -22.28 21.04 -4.66
CA ARG A 97 -23.06 19.91 -5.18
C ARG A 97 -24.11 19.46 -4.15
N PRO A 98 -25.29 18.98 -4.58
CA PRO A 98 -26.28 18.45 -3.67
C PRO A 98 -25.71 17.27 -2.86
N GLY A 99 -25.69 17.39 -1.53
CA GLY A 99 -25.28 16.32 -0.63
C GLY A 99 -23.78 16.06 -0.49
N LEU A 100 -22.93 16.82 -1.21
CA LEU A 100 -21.47 16.70 -1.15
C LEU A 100 -20.82 18.03 -0.81
N MET A 101 -19.83 17.99 0.07
CA MET A 101 -18.93 19.11 0.32
C MET A 101 -17.73 19.06 -0.61
N VAL A 102 -17.09 20.22 -0.82
CA VAL A 102 -15.80 20.25 -1.54
C VAL A 102 -14.77 19.43 -0.76
N GLY A 103 -14.26 18.38 -1.41
CA GLY A 103 -13.29 17.46 -0.83
C GLY A 103 -13.87 16.08 -0.53
N ASP A 104 -15.19 15.89 -0.60
CA ASP A 104 -15.77 14.55 -0.53
C ASP A 104 -15.45 13.74 -1.80
N ASP A 105 -15.34 12.43 -1.63
CA ASP A 105 -15.26 11.47 -2.72
C ASP A 105 -16.66 11.17 -3.26
N ASP A 106 -16.95 11.62 -4.48
CA ASP A 106 -18.25 11.47 -5.15
C ASP A 106 -18.51 10.06 -5.69
N THR A 107 -17.59 9.13 -5.44
CA THR A 107 -17.71 7.71 -5.76
C THR A 107 -17.90 6.80 -4.55
N ILE A 108 -18.01 7.39 -3.35
CA ILE A 108 -18.30 6.71 -2.10
C ILE A 108 -19.69 7.11 -1.59
N SER A 109 -20.47 6.14 -1.10
CA SER A 109 -21.76 6.41 -0.48
C SER A 109 -22.02 5.51 0.73
N ILE A 110 -22.90 5.95 1.63
CA ILE A 110 -23.28 5.18 2.82
C ILE A 110 -24.43 4.22 2.45
N PRO A 111 -24.29 2.90 2.66
CA PRO A 111 -25.37 1.94 2.46
C PRO A 111 -26.54 2.18 3.42
N SER A 112 -27.77 2.01 2.92
CA SER A 112 -28.98 1.98 3.74
C SER A 112 -29.02 0.76 4.67
N LYS A 113 -29.87 0.79 5.69
CA LYS A 113 -30.03 -0.35 6.62
C LYS A 113 -30.44 -1.64 5.90
N SER A 114 -31.31 -1.55 4.90
CA SER A 114 -31.74 -2.70 4.10
C SER A 114 -30.60 -3.25 3.25
N GLU A 115 -29.77 -2.39 2.66
CA GLU A 115 -28.59 -2.84 1.90
C GLU A 115 -27.57 -3.51 2.82
N LYS A 116 -27.29 -2.93 4.00
CA LYS A 116 -26.40 -3.54 5.00
C LYS A 116 -26.86 -4.95 5.37
N LYS A 117 -28.15 -5.11 5.67
CA LYS A 117 -28.73 -6.43 6.01
C LYS A 117 -28.61 -7.43 4.85
N ALA A 118 -28.95 -7.01 3.63
CA ALA A 118 -28.87 -7.86 2.45
C ALA A 118 -27.44 -8.32 2.15
N MET A 119 -26.46 -7.43 2.33
CA MET A 119 -25.04 -7.76 2.14
C MET A 119 -24.50 -8.67 3.26
N TYR A 120 -24.93 -8.45 4.50
CA TYR A 120 -24.61 -9.34 5.63
C TYR A 120 -25.15 -10.76 5.40
N ASP A 121 -26.41 -10.89 4.98
CA ASP A 121 -27.02 -12.19 4.71
C ASP A 121 -26.25 -12.98 3.65
N ARG A 122 -25.73 -12.30 2.63
CA ARG A 122 -24.84 -12.92 1.64
C ARG A 122 -23.51 -13.33 2.23
N LEU A 123 -22.91 -12.52 3.12
CA LEU A 123 -21.67 -12.88 3.80
C LEU A 123 -21.84 -14.11 4.70
N CYS A 124 -23.03 -14.33 5.25
CA CYS A 124 -23.36 -15.54 6.00
C CYS A 124 -23.37 -16.82 5.14
N ASP A 125 -23.44 -16.72 3.81
CA ASP A 125 -23.24 -17.86 2.91
C ASP A 125 -21.75 -18.25 2.79
N HIS A 126 -20.83 -17.42 3.26
CA HIS A 126 -19.40 -17.67 3.23
C HIS A 126 -18.93 -18.46 4.46
N ALA A 127 -18.38 -19.66 4.23
CA ALA A 127 -18.00 -20.61 5.30
C ALA A 127 -17.05 -20.05 6.38
N PHE A 128 -16.22 -19.05 6.03
CA PHE A 128 -15.31 -18.40 6.98
C PHE A 128 -15.96 -17.28 7.79
N TYR A 129 -16.88 -16.50 7.20
CA TYR A 129 -17.44 -15.30 7.83
C TYR A 129 -18.76 -15.57 8.56
N ASN A 130 -19.32 -16.78 8.44
CA ASN A 130 -20.65 -17.10 8.96
C ASN A 130 -20.69 -17.57 10.43
N ASN A 131 -19.56 -17.68 11.12
CA ASN A 131 -19.48 -18.42 12.40
C ASN A 131 -18.48 -17.86 13.43
N SER A 132 -18.29 -16.54 13.52
CA SER A 132 -17.50 -15.95 14.62
C SER A 132 -18.17 -14.73 15.24
N GLU A 133 -17.95 -14.52 16.54
CA GLU A 133 -18.36 -13.30 17.23
C GLU A 133 -17.69 -12.04 16.63
N GLU A 134 -16.50 -12.21 16.03
CA GLU A 134 -15.80 -11.15 15.30
C GLU A 134 -16.62 -10.64 14.10
N PHE A 135 -17.39 -11.51 13.44
CA PHE A 135 -18.19 -11.22 12.25
C PHE A 135 -19.70 -11.10 12.53
N SER A 136 -20.08 -10.47 13.65
CA SER A 136 -21.47 -10.09 13.91
C SER A 136 -21.99 -9.07 12.89
N GLU A 137 -23.32 -8.99 12.69
CA GLU A 137 -23.92 -8.01 11.76
C GLU A 137 -23.47 -6.58 12.07
N GLU A 138 -23.43 -6.21 13.35
CA GLU A 138 -22.98 -4.90 13.80
C GLU A 138 -21.51 -4.66 13.44
N ASN A 139 -20.61 -5.57 13.83
CA ASN A 139 -19.18 -5.44 13.55
C ASN A 139 -18.86 -5.39 12.05
N MET A 140 -19.59 -6.16 11.25
CA MET A 140 -19.38 -6.21 9.80
C MET A 140 -19.95 -5.00 9.08
N THR A 141 -21.06 -4.42 9.56
CA THR A 141 -21.82 -3.45 8.77
C THR A 141 -21.82 -2.02 9.31
N GLN A 142 -21.37 -1.79 10.56
CA GLN A 142 -21.44 -0.47 11.21
C GLN A 142 -20.82 0.63 10.34
N ASP A 143 -19.57 0.43 9.91
CA ASP A 143 -18.78 1.40 9.14
C ASP A 143 -18.70 1.07 7.64
N SER A 144 -19.66 0.27 7.13
CA SER A 144 -19.71 -0.10 5.72
C SER A 144 -19.93 1.09 4.79
N LEU A 145 -19.28 1.02 3.64
CA LEU A 145 -19.32 1.97 2.54
C LEU A 145 -19.63 1.23 1.24
N TRP A 146 -20.32 1.92 0.34
CA TRP A 146 -20.35 1.59 -1.07
C TRP A 146 -19.26 2.35 -1.78
N ILE A 147 -18.36 1.63 -2.46
CA ILE A 147 -17.23 2.23 -3.19
C ILE A 147 -17.28 1.79 -4.65
N LYS A 148 -17.23 2.74 -5.60
CA LYS A 148 -17.06 2.40 -7.03
C LYS A 148 -15.62 1.91 -7.26
N ALA A 149 -15.48 0.77 -7.91
CA ALA A 149 -14.21 0.19 -8.34
C ALA A 149 -14.38 -0.39 -9.75
N ALA A 150 -13.39 -1.13 -10.24
CA ALA A 150 -13.53 -1.88 -11.50
C ALA A 150 -13.12 -3.34 -11.31
N VAL A 151 -13.74 -4.24 -12.05
CA VAL A 151 -13.36 -5.67 -12.13
C VAL A 151 -13.04 -6.02 -13.58
N PHE A 152 -12.02 -6.85 -13.80
CA PHE A 152 -11.71 -7.35 -15.13
C PHE A 152 -12.70 -8.42 -15.56
N ARG A 153 -13.29 -8.22 -16.73
CA ARG A 153 -14.13 -9.18 -17.44
C ARG A 153 -13.54 -9.48 -18.81
N THR A 154 -13.89 -10.62 -19.37
CA THR A 154 -13.63 -10.91 -20.78
C THR A 154 -14.89 -10.63 -21.57
N LYS A 155 -14.79 -9.71 -22.54
CA LYS A 155 -15.86 -9.38 -23.49
C LYS A 155 -15.26 -9.44 -24.89
N ASP A 156 -15.86 -10.23 -25.77
CA ASP A 156 -15.40 -10.42 -27.16
C ASP A 156 -13.91 -10.82 -27.26
N GLY A 157 -13.45 -11.67 -26.33
CA GLY A 157 -12.06 -12.12 -26.24
C GLY A 157 -11.07 -11.06 -25.72
N LYS A 158 -11.53 -9.85 -25.39
CA LYS A 158 -10.71 -8.78 -24.82
C LYS A 158 -10.99 -8.62 -23.34
N ARG A 159 -9.94 -8.29 -22.59
CA ARG A 159 -10.04 -7.91 -21.17
C ARG A 159 -10.55 -6.48 -21.08
N VAL A 160 -11.68 -6.28 -20.42
CA VAL A 160 -12.30 -4.98 -20.18
C VAL A 160 -12.42 -4.74 -18.68
N ALA A 161 -12.22 -3.50 -18.25
CA ALA A 161 -12.47 -3.08 -16.88
C ALA A 161 -13.93 -2.62 -16.78
N GLU A 162 -14.76 -3.41 -16.08
CA GLU A 162 -16.16 -3.10 -15.81
C GLU A 162 -16.27 -2.36 -14.48
N VAL A 163 -16.87 -1.17 -14.47
CA VAL A 163 -17.12 -0.43 -13.22
C VAL A 163 -18.18 -1.15 -12.40
N VAL A 164 -17.90 -1.37 -11.11
CA VAL A 164 -18.74 -2.09 -10.17
C VAL A 164 -18.84 -1.35 -8.84
N ARG A 165 -19.88 -1.64 -8.05
CA ARG A 165 -19.99 -1.21 -6.66
C ARG A 165 -19.54 -2.31 -5.71
N CYS A 166 -18.67 -1.93 -4.78
CA CYS A 166 -18.11 -2.78 -3.75
C CYS A 166 -18.68 -2.39 -2.39
N PHE A 167 -19.19 -3.38 -1.64
CA PHE A 167 -19.61 -3.20 -0.26
C PHE A 167 -18.42 -3.47 0.66
N THR A 168 -17.99 -2.50 1.45
CA THR A 168 -16.98 -2.73 2.49
C THR A 168 -17.60 -3.36 3.71
N PHE A 169 -16.87 -4.24 4.40
CA PHE A 169 -17.32 -4.81 5.66
C PHE A 169 -16.17 -5.01 6.64
N GLY A 170 -16.50 -4.94 7.93
CA GLY A 170 -15.53 -4.96 9.02
C GLY A 170 -14.61 -3.73 9.02
N PRO A 171 -13.62 -3.69 9.93
CA PRO A 171 -12.64 -2.62 9.96
C PRO A 171 -11.73 -2.66 8.71
N PRO A 172 -11.19 -1.51 8.27
CA PRO A 172 -10.16 -1.46 7.23
C PRO A 172 -8.98 -2.38 7.57
N LEU A 173 -8.47 -3.09 6.56
CA LEU A 173 -7.29 -3.96 6.67
C LEU A 173 -6.02 -3.14 6.90
N SER A 174 -5.96 -1.93 6.34
CA SER A 174 -4.87 -0.99 6.49
C SER A 174 -5.37 0.43 6.24
N ASN A 175 -4.81 1.40 6.96
CA ASN A 175 -5.11 2.82 6.81
C ASN A 175 -3.85 3.64 7.11
N ALA A 176 -3.36 4.39 6.12
CA ALA A 176 -2.25 5.30 6.32
C ALA A 176 -2.71 6.63 6.96
N ASP A 177 -2.07 7.03 8.06
CA ASP A 177 -2.44 8.24 8.81
C ASP A 177 -1.89 9.56 8.20
N GLY A 178 -1.07 9.46 7.15
CA GLY A 178 -0.43 10.61 6.51
C GLY A 178 -1.43 11.50 5.75
N MET A 179 -1.38 12.81 6.00
CA MET A 179 -2.16 13.80 5.24
C MET A 179 -1.70 13.87 3.77
N PHE A 180 -0.40 13.79 3.54
CA PHE A 180 0.24 13.81 2.23
C PHE A 180 0.65 12.41 1.79
N GLY A 181 0.90 12.22 0.51
CA GLY A 181 1.44 10.97 -0.01
C GLY A 181 0.37 10.05 -0.59
N ARG A 182 0.58 8.74 -0.47
CA ARG A 182 -0.31 7.73 -1.08
C ARG A 182 -1.64 7.59 -0.34
N ALA A 183 -1.67 7.91 0.96
CA ALA A 183 -2.86 7.79 1.80
C ALA A 183 -3.59 6.45 1.64
N THR A 184 -2.82 5.37 1.51
CA THR A 184 -3.34 4.06 1.17
C THR A 184 -4.34 3.57 2.21
N ARG A 185 -5.49 3.10 1.74
CA ARG A 185 -6.49 2.38 2.52
C ARG A 185 -6.78 1.05 1.88
N VAL A 186 -6.98 0.04 2.69
CA VAL A 186 -7.32 -1.29 2.18
C VAL A 186 -8.56 -1.78 2.91
N TYR A 187 -9.59 -2.16 2.16
CA TYR A 187 -10.86 -2.66 2.69
C TYR A 187 -11.07 -4.11 2.30
N ARG A 188 -11.75 -4.89 3.15
CA ARG A 188 -12.42 -6.11 2.70
C ARG A 188 -13.67 -5.69 1.94
N VAL A 189 -13.88 -6.26 0.76
CA VAL A 189 -15.07 -5.98 -0.03
C VAL A 189 -15.67 -7.21 -0.68
N ILE A 190 -16.97 -7.15 -0.92
CA ILE A 190 -17.70 -8.03 -1.83
C ILE A 190 -18.41 -7.20 -2.90
N LEU A 191 -18.61 -7.79 -4.09
CA LEU A 191 -19.27 -7.10 -5.19
C LEU A 191 -20.80 -7.13 -5.02
N GLU A 192 -21.46 -6.01 -5.34
CA GLU A 192 -22.92 -5.87 -5.25
C GLU A 192 -23.66 -6.99 -6.00
N HIS A 193 -23.18 -7.40 -7.17
CA HIS A 193 -23.90 -8.35 -8.04
C HIS A 193 -23.21 -9.72 -8.19
N ASP A 194 -22.42 -10.17 -7.23
CA ASP A 194 -21.86 -11.53 -7.27
C ASP A 194 -22.97 -12.61 -7.09
N ARG A 195 -23.26 -13.37 -8.16
CA ARG A 195 -24.53 -14.13 -8.32
C ARG A 195 -24.56 -15.54 -7.68
N THR A 196 -23.46 -16.06 -7.15
CA THR A 196 -23.41 -17.47 -6.69
C THR A 196 -22.89 -17.63 -5.27
N LYS A 197 -21.68 -17.14 -4.99
CA LYS A 197 -21.06 -17.08 -3.65
C LYS A 197 -20.25 -15.80 -3.58
N PRO A 198 -20.28 -15.07 -2.45
CA PRO A 198 -19.51 -13.83 -2.33
C PRO A 198 -18.01 -14.15 -2.38
N THR A 199 -17.33 -13.71 -3.43
CA THR A 199 -15.87 -13.66 -3.42
C THR A 199 -15.44 -12.43 -2.64
N VAL A 200 -14.55 -12.60 -1.65
CA VAL A 200 -13.99 -11.49 -0.88
C VAL A 200 -12.69 -11.02 -1.52
N TYR A 201 -12.59 -9.70 -1.67
CA TYR A 201 -11.43 -9.02 -2.24
C TYR A 201 -10.84 -8.04 -1.24
N ALA A 202 -9.55 -7.72 -1.41
CA ALA A 202 -8.92 -6.56 -0.81
C ALA A 202 -9.01 -5.39 -1.81
N LEU A 203 -9.78 -4.35 -1.49
CA LEU A 203 -9.83 -3.12 -2.27
C LEU A 203 -8.78 -2.15 -1.75
N LYS A 204 -7.69 -2.00 -2.50
CA LYS A 204 -6.62 -1.01 -2.25
C LYS A 204 -7.01 0.32 -2.89
N ASP A 205 -7.28 1.31 -2.08
CA ASP A 205 -7.57 2.70 -2.44
C ASP A 205 -6.32 3.55 -2.15
N SER A 206 -5.78 4.24 -3.17
CA SER A 206 -4.53 4.98 -3.02
C SER A 206 -4.38 6.14 -3.99
N TRP A 207 -3.47 7.06 -3.66
CA TRP A 207 -3.09 8.21 -4.48
C TRP A 207 -1.71 8.00 -5.08
N ARG A 208 -1.66 7.37 -6.26
CA ARG A 208 -0.43 7.05 -6.99
C ARG A 208 0.15 8.29 -7.66
N GLN A 209 1.48 8.48 -7.61
CA GLN A 209 2.13 9.53 -8.41
C GLN A 209 2.01 9.22 -9.90
N ALA A 210 1.60 10.20 -10.70
CA ALA A 210 1.34 10.04 -12.13
C ALA A 210 2.58 9.60 -12.92
N CYS A 211 3.78 10.02 -12.47
CA CYS A 211 5.04 9.58 -13.07
C CYS A 211 5.37 8.10 -12.89
N ARG A 212 4.73 7.41 -11.95
CA ARG A 212 4.98 5.98 -11.71
C ARG A 212 4.11 5.14 -12.62
N ARG A 213 4.63 4.02 -13.12
CA ARG A 213 3.82 3.04 -13.84
C ARG A 213 2.66 2.53 -12.95
N PRO A 214 1.46 2.29 -13.49
CA PRO A 214 0.36 1.67 -12.73
C PRO A 214 0.73 0.28 -12.21
N GLU A 215 0.37 0.00 -10.95
CA GLU A 215 0.65 -1.30 -10.29
C GLU A 215 0.11 -2.50 -11.09
N VAL A 216 -1.06 -2.32 -11.73
CA VAL A 216 -1.72 -3.35 -12.55
C VAL A 216 -0.83 -3.88 -13.68
N ASP A 217 0.05 -3.06 -14.24
CA ASP A 217 0.94 -3.48 -15.33
C ASP A 217 1.92 -4.56 -14.86
N PHE A 218 2.40 -4.47 -13.61
CA PHE A 218 3.30 -5.48 -13.04
C PHE A 218 2.56 -6.79 -12.75
N TYR A 219 1.34 -6.72 -12.21
CA TYR A 219 0.49 -7.91 -12.03
C TYR A 219 0.19 -8.59 -13.37
N ASP A 220 -0.16 -7.81 -14.40
CA ASP A 220 -0.48 -8.33 -15.73
C ASP A 220 0.71 -9.03 -16.38
N MET A 221 1.92 -8.48 -16.21
CA MET A 221 3.13 -9.14 -16.68
C MET A 221 3.35 -10.46 -15.93
N ILE A 222 3.31 -10.45 -14.61
CA ILE A 222 3.49 -11.66 -13.78
C ILE A 222 2.47 -12.74 -14.16
N GLU A 223 1.19 -12.38 -14.34
CA GLU A 223 0.14 -13.29 -14.76
C GLU A 223 0.37 -13.86 -16.17
N THR A 224 0.85 -13.04 -17.10
CA THR A 224 1.22 -13.47 -18.46
C THR A 224 2.34 -14.51 -18.44
N HIS A 225 3.37 -14.29 -17.62
CA HIS A 225 4.46 -15.25 -17.42
C HIS A 225 3.96 -16.54 -16.78
N CYS A 226 3.16 -16.46 -15.72
CA CYS A 226 2.58 -17.63 -15.06
C CYS A 226 1.75 -18.47 -16.04
N THR A 227 0.92 -17.83 -16.87
CA THR A 227 0.12 -18.52 -17.89
C THR A 227 1.01 -19.25 -18.89
N THR A 228 2.06 -18.59 -19.38
CA THR A 228 3.01 -19.17 -20.35
C THR A 228 3.83 -20.30 -19.75
N ALA A 229 4.21 -20.18 -18.47
CA ALA A 229 5.00 -21.17 -17.74
C ALA A 229 4.16 -22.31 -17.14
N GLY A 230 2.83 -22.26 -17.25
CA GLY A 230 1.93 -23.26 -16.65
C GLY A 230 1.89 -23.22 -15.13
N VAL A 231 2.09 -22.04 -14.52
CA VAL A 231 2.04 -21.83 -13.08
C VAL A 231 0.61 -21.44 -12.68
N ASP A 232 -0.04 -22.28 -11.87
CA ASP A 232 -1.31 -21.93 -11.25
C ASP A 232 -1.07 -20.99 -10.06
N MET A 233 -1.23 -19.69 -10.32
CA MET A 233 -1.11 -18.64 -9.31
C MET A 233 -2.09 -18.80 -8.14
N ALA A 234 -3.30 -19.35 -8.37
CA ALA A 234 -4.27 -19.52 -7.28
C ALA A 234 -3.82 -20.67 -6.36
N ALA A 235 -3.40 -21.80 -6.94
CA ALA A 235 -2.83 -22.91 -6.18
C ALA A 235 -1.53 -22.52 -5.46
N ALA A 236 -0.76 -21.57 -6.02
CA ALA A 236 0.44 -21.02 -5.38
C ALA A 236 0.14 -19.97 -4.30
N GLY A 237 -1.12 -19.53 -4.14
CA GLY A 237 -1.46 -18.47 -3.19
C GLY A 237 -0.94 -17.08 -3.57
N MET A 238 -0.68 -16.84 -4.85
CA MET A 238 -0.14 -15.57 -5.36
C MET A 238 -1.19 -14.47 -5.39
N ALA A 239 -0.77 -13.24 -5.09
CA ALA A 239 -1.59 -12.07 -5.31
C ALA A 239 -1.93 -11.88 -6.80
N LYS A 240 -3.18 -11.54 -7.08
CA LYS A 240 -3.72 -11.22 -8.40
C LYS A 240 -4.49 -9.91 -8.35
N CYS A 241 -4.29 -9.08 -9.37
CA CYS A 241 -5.12 -7.91 -9.61
C CYS A 241 -6.36 -8.32 -10.42
N ARG A 242 -7.51 -8.35 -9.74
CA ARG A 242 -8.82 -8.69 -10.31
C ARG A 242 -9.51 -7.50 -10.93
N GLY A 243 -8.97 -6.29 -10.75
CA GLY A 243 -9.54 -5.06 -11.27
C GLY A 243 -8.71 -3.84 -10.89
N SER A 244 -8.67 -2.83 -11.76
CA SER A 244 -7.97 -1.58 -11.51
C SER A 244 -8.76 -0.42 -12.13
N LEU A 245 -8.91 0.67 -11.39
CA LEU A 245 -9.61 1.88 -11.81
C LEU A 245 -8.75 3.11 -11.51
N ASP A 246 -8.54 3.97 -12.50
CA ASP A 246 -7.97 5.30 -12.35
C ASP A 246 -9.11 6.33 -12.40
N LEU A 247 -9.48 6.88 -11.24
CA LEU A 247 -10.66 7.74 -11.10
C LEU A 247 -10.46 9.12 -11.74
N ALA A 248 -9.22 9.50 -12.03
CA ALA A 248 -8.89 10.73 -12.75
C ALA A 248 -8.95 10.56 -14.28
N GLN A 249 -9.14 9.34 -14.79
CA GLN A 249 -9.28 9.11 -16.21
C GLN A 249 -10.75 9.33 -16.64
N PRO A 250 -11.03 10.26 -17.56
CA PRO A 250 -12.36 10.38 -18.13
C PRO A 250 -12.67 9.15 -19.00
N THR A 251 -13.85 8.58 -18.85
CA THR A 251 -14.41 7.59 -19.78
C THR A 251 -15.86 7.95 -20.08
N ASP A 252 -16.39 7.49 -21.22
CA ASP A 252 -17.67 7.99 -21.75
C ASP A 252 -18.88 7.75 -20.81
N ASP A 253 -18.78 6.79 -19.88
CA ASP A 253 -19.87 6.33 -19.02
C ASP A 253 -19.69 6.62 -17.51
N ILE A 254 -18.91 7.65 -17.11
CA ILE A 254 -18.67 7.93 -15.68
C ILE A 254 -19.59 9.01 -15.11
N GLU A 255 -20.13 8.71 -13.93
CA GLU A 255 -21.05 9.60 -13.19
C GLU A 255 -20.34 10.38 -12.08
N TRP A 256 -19.02 10.51 -12.14
CA TRP A 256 -18.21 11.23 -11.15
C TRP A 256 -17.33 12.28 -11.82
N ASP A 257 -16.70 13.14 -11.04
CA ASP A 257 -15.83 14.22 -11.52
C ASP A 257 -14.35 13.86 -11.43
N PRO A 258 -13.67 13.54 -12.56
CA PRO A 258 -12.25 13.21 -12.57
C PRO A 258 -11.35 14.28 -11.96
N LEU A 259 -11.76 15.56 -11.98
CA LEU A 259 -10.98 16.67 -11.44
C LEU A 259 -10.91 16.67 -9.91
N LEU A 260 -11.79 15.92 -9.23
CA LEU A 260 -11.65 15.66 -7.81
C LEU A 260 -10.46 14.71 -7.59
N HIS A 261 -10.33 13.68 -8.44
CA HIS A 261 -9.45 12.52 -8.29
C HIS A 261 -7.99 12.75 -8.75
N ILE A 262 -7.60 13.99 -8.99
CA ILE A 262 -6.24 14.38 -9.34
C ILE A 262 -5.78 15.58 -8.49
N THR A 263 -4.53 15.53 -8.03
CA THR A 263 -3.88 16.69 -7.40
C THR A 263 -3.29 17.59 -8.47
N LEU A 264 -3.21 18.90 -8.22
CA LEU A 264 -2.62 19.84 -9.18
C LEU A 264 -1.41 20.52 -8.53
N ASP A 265 -0.22 20.36 -9.12
CA ASP A 265 0.95 21.17 -8.80
C ASP A 265 1.53 21.81 -10.08
N PRO A 266 1.14 23.06 -10.41
CA PRO A 266 1.61 23.72 -11.62
C PRO A 266 3.12 24.00 -11.61
N LYS A 267 3.81 23.88 -10.46
CA LYS A 267 5.26 24.09 -10.36
C LYS A 267 6.06 22.80 -10.56
N LYS A 268 5.43 21.64 -10.42
CA LYS A 268 6.08 20.33 -10.52
C LYS A 268 5.27 19.36 -11.38
N PRO A 269 5.16 19.64 -12.70
CA PRO A 269 4.47 18.75 -13.62
C PRO A 269 5.09 17.35 -13.55
N GLY A 270 4.22 16.35 -13.38
CA GLY A 270 4.54 14.94 -13.24
C GLY A 270 4.61 14.39 -11.82
N LEU A 271 4.57 15.25 -10.79
CA LEU A 271 4.41 14.83 -9.40
C LEU A 271 2.94 14.83 -8.92
N GLU A 272 2.00 15.10 -9.81
CA GLU A 272 0.58 14.96 -9.52
C GLU A 272 0.27 13.54 -9.06
N ARG A 273 -0.70 13.40 -8.18
CA ARG A 273 -1.22 12.12 -7.74
C ARG A 273 -2.60 11.91 -8.34
N ARG A 274 -2.80 10.70 -8.84
CA ARG A 274 -4.07 10.20 -9.36
C ARG A 274 -4.65 9.22 -8.35
N HIS A 275 -5.93 9.37 -8.07
CA HIS A 275 -6.66 8.47 -7.18
C HIS A 275 -6.96 7.18 -7.95
N THR A 276 -6.45 6.05 -7.45
CA THR A 276 -6.57 4.73 -8.06
C THR A 276 -7.14 3.72 -7.08
N ARG A 277 -7.87 2.74 -7.60
CA ARG A 277 -8.39 1.60 -6.84
C ARG A 277 -8.06 0.28 -7.51
N SER A 278 -7.44 -0.63 -6.75
CA SER A 278 -7.10 -1.98 -7.20
C SER A 278 -7.85 -3.02 -6.37
N LEU A 279 -8.53 -3.94 -7.06
CA LEU A 279 -9.21 -5.10 -6.47
C LEU A 279 -8.25 -6.28 -6.48
N LEU A 280 -7.84 -6.75 -5.31
CA LEU A 280 -6.80 -7.77 -5.13
C LEU A 280 -7.36 -9.04 -4.47
N THR A 281 -6.77 -10.19 -4.82
CA THR A 281 -6.96 -11.48 -4.13
C THR A 281 -5.62 -12.20 -4.00
N PRO A 282 -5.35 -12.97 -2.94
CA PRO A 282 -6.21 -13.20 -1.77
C PRO A 282 -6.24 -12.00 -0.80
N VAL A 283 -7.15 -12.04 0.18
CA VAL A 283 -7.12 -11.13 1.34
C VAL A 283 -6.09 -11.64 2.35
N GLY A 284 -5.30 -10.73 2.91
CA GLY A 284 -4.23 -11.05 3.85
C GLY A 284 -4.42 -10.47 5.24
N LYS A 285 -3.68 -11.05 6.20
CA LYS A 285 -3.47 -10.55 7.56
C LYS A 285 -2.00 -10.13 7.73
N PRO A 286 -1.70 -9.15 8.60
CA PRO A 286 -0.33 -8.70 8.85
C PRO A 286 0.61 -9.84 9.20
N LEU A 287 1.86 -9.80 8.69
CA LEU A 287 2.84 -10.87 8.91
C LEU A 287 3.09 -11.15 10.39
N GLN A 288 3.12 -10.12 11.24
CA GLN A 288 3.28 -10.20 12.70
C GLN A 288 2.24 -11.07 13.42
N THR A 289 1.14 -11.44 12.76
CA THR A 289 0.12 -12.35 13.33
C THR A 289 0.49 -13.83 13.20
N PHE A 290 1.72 -14.15 12.79
CA PHE A 290 2.20 -15.51 12.69
C PHE A 290 2.08 -16.25 14.04
N THR A 291 1.75 -17.55 13.98
CA THR A 291 1.50 -18.37 15.17
C THR A 291 2.72 -19.15 15.64
N SER A 292 3.75 -19.24 14.80
CA SER A 292 5.02 -19.93 15.11
C SER A 292 6.14 -19.44 14.20
N THR A 293 7.39 -19.65 14.63
CA THR A 293 8.59 -19.38 13.81
C THR A 293 8.61 -20.18 12.51
N LYS A 294 8.04 -21.40 12.51
CA LYS A 294 7.82 -22.20 11.30
C LYS A 294 6.85 -21.52 10.34
N ALA A 295 5.74 -20.97 10.83
CA ALA A 295 4.78 -20.23 10.02
C ALA A 295 5.41 -18.97 9.39
N LEU A 296 6.21 -18.22 10.15
CA LEU A 296 6.96 -17.07 9.64
C LEU A 296 7.93 -17.48 8.51
N ALA A 297 8.76 -18.52 8.75
CA ALA A 297 9.71 -19.00 7.75
C ALA A 297 9.01 -19.53 6.48
N GLN A 298 7.88 -20.22 6.63
CA GLN A 298 7.08 -20.69 5.49
C GLN A 298 6.49 -19.52 4.68
N ALA A 299 5.95 -18.50 5.36
CA ALA A 299 5.38 -17.33 4.72
C ALA A 299 6.42 -16.55 3.90
N LEU A 300 7.59 -16.30 4.48
CA LEU A 300 8.71 -15.65 3.79
C LEU A 300 9.21 -16.49 2.61
N ARG A 301 9.33 -17.82 2.77
CA ARG A 301 9.70 -18.73 1.68
C ARG A 301 8.72 -18.64 0.51
N ASN A 302 7.42 -18.66 0.77
CA ASN A 302 6.40 -18.56 -0.27
C ASN A 302 6.47 -17.20 -0.98
N ALA A 303 6.63 -16.11 -0.23
CA ALA A 303 6.84 -14.78 -0.81
C ALA A 303 8.12 -14.69 -1.67
N ILE A 304 9.21 -15.36 -1.30
CA ILE A 304 10.44 -15.46 -2.11
C ILE A 304 10.19 -16.24 -3.41
N ILE A 305 9.37 -17.29 -3.39
CA ILE A 305 8.95 -18.00 -4.61
C ILE A 305 8.16 -17.06 -5.53
N HIS A 306 7.27 -16.24 -4.98
CA HIS A 306 6.54 -15.24 -5.76
C HIS A 306 7.48 -14.20 -6.37
N LEU A 307 8.46 -13.72 -5.60
CA LEU A 307 9.52 -12.84 -6.11
C LEU A 307 10.34 -13.51 -7.22
N GLN A 308 10.64 -14.81 -7.12
CA GLN A 308 11.35 -15.56 -8.15
C GLN A 308 10.56 -15.60 -9.46
N ILE A 309 9.27 -15.89 -9.39
CA ILE A 309 8.37 -15.90 -10.54
C ILE A 309 8.30 -14.49 -11.16
N ALA A 310 8.15 -13.45 -10.34
CA ALA A 310 8.15 -12.06 -10.80
C ALA A 310 9.48 -11.66 -11.48
N SER A 311 10.62 -12.08 -10.91
CA SER A 311 11.93 -11.82 -11.51
C SER A 311 12.12 -12.52 -12.85
N GLN A 312 11.59 -13.74 -13.02
CA GLN A 312 11.58 -14.43 -14.33
C GLN A 312 10.70 -13.69 -15.35
N ALA A 313 9.60 -13.12 -14.87
CA ALA A 313 8.76 -12.18 -15.59
C ALA A 313 9.50 -10.86 -15.94
N GLY A 314 10.65 -10.59 -15.34
CA GLY A 314 11.42 -9.36 -15.56
C GLY A 314 10.93 -8.19 -14.72
N VAL A 315 10.32 -8.48 -13.56
CA VAL A 315 9.85 -7.51 -12.57
C VAL A 315 10.76 -7.56 -11.34
N ILE A 316 11.23 -6.40 -10.90
CA ILE A 316 11.99 -6.18 -9.66
C ILE A 316 11.04 -5.47 -8.68
N HIS A 317 10.97 -5.91 -7.43
CA HIS A 317 9.97 -5.42 -6.48
C HIS A 317 10.37 -4.11 -5.80
N ARG A 318 11.61 -4.02 -5.33
CA ARG A 318 12.23 -2.83 -4.70
C ARG A 318 11.69 -2.35 -3.35
N ASP A 319 10.66 -2.98 -2.79
CA ASP A 319 10.03 -2.56 -1.53
C ASP A 319 9.54 -3.77 -0.72
N VAL A 320 10.38 -4.79 -0.59
CA VAL A 320 10.09 -5.90 0.33
C VAL A 320 10.11 -5.38 1.76
N SER A 321 8.99 -5.53 2.47
CA SER A 321 8.80 -5.02 3.83
C SER A 321 7.74 -5.84 4.58
N GLU A 322 7.62 -5.61 5.89
CA GLU A 322 6.59 -6.24 6.72
C GLU A 322 5.17 -5.95 6.23
N GLY A 323 4.93 -4.76 5.65
CA GLY A 323 3.62 -4.37 5.12
C GLY A 323 3.26 -5.04 3.78
N ASN A 324 4.25 -5.57 3.07
CA ASN A 324 4.10 -6.08 1.70
C ASN A 324 4.16 -7.61 1.62
N VAL A 325 4.47 -8.28 2.73
CA VAL A 325 4.33 -9.74 2.88
C VAL A 325 3.20 -10.01 3.87
N LEU A 326 2.16 -10.73 3.45
CA LEU A 326 1.00 -11.03 4.30
C LEU A 326 0.78 -12.53 4.42
N LEU A 327 0.07 -12.92 5.48
CA LEU A 327 -0.48 -14.27 5.63
C LEU A 327 -1.87 -14.31 4.99
N GLN A 328 -2.22 -15.35 4.24
CA GLN A 328 -3.59 -15.49 3.73
C GLN A 328 -4.61 -15.55 4.88
N GLU A 329 -5.68 -14.76 4.77
CA GLU A 329 -6.75 -14.73 5.77
C GLU A 329 -7.54 -16.04 5.78
N ILE A 330 -7.84 -16.56 4.59
CA ILE A 330 -8.52 -17.83 4.37
C ILE A 330 -7.50 -18.76 3.71
N SER A 331 -6.95 -19.71 4.48
CA SER A 331 -6.09 -20.77 3.93
C SER A 331 -6.94 -21.93 3.42
N ALA A 332 -6.50 -22.55 2.33
CA ALA A 332 -7.13 -23.75 1.76
C ALA A 332 -7.05 -24.96 2.72
N GLU A 333 -6.08 -24.97 3.65
CA GLU A 333 -5.89 -26.04 4.63
C GLU A 333 -5.58 -25.47 6.02
N LYS A 334 -6.31 -25.94 7.06
CA LYS A 334 -6.00 -25.60 8.47
C LYS A 334 -4.59 -26.13 8.82
N GLY A 335 -3.59 -25.26 8.78
CA GLY A 335 -2.22 -25.58 9.20
C GLY A 335 -1.10 -25.22 8.20
N ASN A 336 -1.45 -24.87 6.95
CA ASN A 336 -0.50 -24.31 5.97
C ASN A 336 -0.67 -22.79 5.94
N PHE A 337 0.35 -22.05 6.40
CA PHE A 337 0.36 -20.59 6.37
C PHE A 337 0.97 -20.13 5.04
N ASP A 338 0.10 -19.91 4.06
CA ASP A 338 0.48 -19.55 2.70
C ASP A 338 0.73 -18.05 2.58
N GLY A 339 1.89 -17.60 3.05
CA GLY A 339 2.32 -16.21 2.90
C GLY A 339 2.44 -15.79 1.44
N PHE A 340 2.15 -14.51 1.15
CA PHE A 340 2.19 -13.97 -0.19
C PHE A 340 2.77 -12.54 -0.23
N LEU A 341 3.24 -12.14 -1.40
CA LEU A 341 3.88 -10.85 -1.67
C LEU A 341 2.92 -9.96 -2.45
N LEU A 342 2.86 -8.67 -2.11
CA LEU A 342 2.01 -7.66 -2.76
C LEU A 342 2.72 -6.30 -2.86
N ASP A 343 1.99 -5.30 -3.36
CA ASP A 343 2.41 -3.90 -3.48
C ASP A 343 3.56 -3.67 -4.47
N TRP A 344 3.23 -3.74 -5.75
CA TRP A 344 4.18 -3.47 -6.84
C TRP A 344 4.29 -1.97 -7.20
N ASP A 345 3.86 -1.05 -6.32
CA ASP A 345 3.88 0.40 -6.56
C ASP A 345 5.30 0.98 -6.78
N TYR A 346 6.31 0.29 -6.24
CA TYR A 346 7.73 0.65 -6.37
C TYR A 346 8.48 -0.21 -7.39
N ALA A 347 7.78 -1.15 -8.01
CA ALA A 347 8.39 -2.11 -8.90
C ALA A 347 8.98 -1.47 -10.15
N GLU A 348 9.84 -2.23 -10.81
CA GLU A 348 10.49 -1.82 -12.04
C GLU A 348 10.62 -3.02 -12.97
N PHE A 349 10.45 -2.76 -14.27
CA PHE A 349 10.80 -3.74 -15.27
C PHE A 349 12.31 -3.73 -15.50
N THR A 350 12.91 -4.91 -15.62
CA THR A 350 14.20 -5.03 -16.30
C THR A 350 14.04 -4.61 -17.77
N GLU A 351 15.13 -4.29 -18.45
CA GLU A 351 15.09 -3.97 -19.88
C GLU A 351 14.36 -5.05 -20.70
N ALA A 352 14.67 -6.33 -20.43
CA ALA A 352 13.99 -7.46 -21.05
C ALA A 352 12.51 -7.58 -20.62
N GLY A 353 12.20 -7.29 -19.36
CA GLY A 353 10.82 -7.26 -18.85
C GLY A 353 9.98 -6.19 -19.56
N LEU A 354 10.54 -5.00 -19.77
CA LEU A 354 9.89 -3.88 -20.43
C LEU A 354 9.62 -4.20 -21.90
N ALA A 355 10.60 -4.77 -22.61
CA ALA A 355 10.43 -5.20 -24.00
C ALA A 355 9.30 -6.24 -24.14
N ARG A 356 9.23 -7.22 -23.23
CA ARG A 356 8.13 -8.20 -23.20
C ARG A 356 6.79 -7.57 -22.86
N PHE A 357 6.77 -6.60 -21.95
CA PHE A 357 5.55 -5.87 -21.59
C PHE A 357 5.00 -5.12 -22.80
N HIS A 358 5.83 -4.39 -23.55
CA HIS A 358 5.41 -3.69 -24.76
C HIS A 358 4.91 -4.65 -25.86
N GLN A 359 5.51 -5.84 -25.96
CA GLN A 359 5.03 -6.88 -26.86
C GLN A 359 3.65 -7.43 -26.44
N ALA A 360 3.43 -7.66 -25.15
CA ALA A 360 2.19 -8.23 -24.63
C ALA A 360 1.05 -7.20 -24.52
N PHE A 361 1.37 -5.92 -24.32
CA PHE A 361 0.43 -4.83 -24.08
C PHE A 361 0.78 -3.58 -24.91
N PRO A 362 0.72 -3.66 -26.26
CA PRO A 362 1.16 -2.58 -27.14
C PRO A 362 0.38 -1.27 -26.94
N ASP A 363 -0.88 -1.36 -26.49
CA ASP A 363 -1.73 -0.18 -26.25
C ASP A 363 -1.40 0.57 -24.93
N ARG A 364 -0.43 0.09 -24.13
CA ARG A 364 -0.10 0.62 -22.78
C ARG A 364 1.25 1.35 -22.69
N GLU A 365 1.77 1.84 -23.81
CA GLU A 365 3.02 2.61 -23.90
C GLU A 365 2.79 4.13 -23.86
N ALA A 366 2.90 4.80 -22.70
CA ALA A 366 3.03 6.28 -22.68
C ALA A 366 3.50 6.89 -21.33
N ALA A 367 4.43 6.29 -20.60
CA ALA A 367 5.18 7.07 -19.59
C ALA A 367 6.35 7.75 -20.32
N THR A 368 6.12 8.99 -20.76
CA THR A 368 7.06 9.83 -21.50
C THR A 368 8.46 9.81 -20.86
N GLU A 369 9.52 9.90 -21.65
CA GLU A 369 10.92 9.85 -21.22
C GLU A 369 11.25 10.82 -20.04
N ASN A 370 10.53 11.94 -19.95
CA ASN A 370 10.59 12.86 -18.80
C ASN A 370 10.00 12.28 -17.50
N TYR A 371 8.90 11.53 -17.57
CA TYR A 371 8.39 10.79 -16.41
C TYR A 371 9.36 9.72 -15.97
N LEU A 372 10.01 8.98 -16.88
CA LEU A 372 11.02 7.98 -16.53
C LEU A 372 12.21 8.61 -15.79
N LYS A 373 12.65 9.80 -16.20
CA LYS A 373 13.71 10.54 -15.49
C LYS A 373 13.27 11.00 -14.08
N ILE A 374 12.04 11.50 -13.93
CA ILE A 374 11.47 11.89 -12.63
C ILE A 374 11.22 10.65 -11.74
N GLU A 375 10.73 9.56 -12.32
CA GLU A 375 10.47 8.30 -11.64
C GLU A 375 11.77 7.72 -11.09
N LYS A 376 12.84 7.72 -11.90
CA LYS A 376 14.17 7.26 -11.48
C LYS A 376 14.71 8.07 -10.30
N SER A 377 14.60 9.40 -10.32
CA SER A 377 15.05 10.24 -9.20
C SER A 377 14.18 10.12 -7.93
N LEU A 378 12.88 9.85 -8.06
CA LEU A 378 12.00 9.58 -6.92
C LEU A 378 12.28 8.21 -6.29
N LYS A 379 12.61 7.22 -7.14
CA LYS A 379 13.00 5.86 -6.77
C LYS A 379 14.27 5.82 -5.89
N ASP A 380 15.10 6.86 -5.94
CA ASP A 380 16.30 6.99 -5.12
C ASP A 380 16.02 7.53 -3.69
N PHE A 381 14.79 8.03 -3.42
CA PHE A 381 14.46 8.71 -2.16
C PHE A 381 13.23 8.15 -1.42
N THR A 382 12.69 7.01 -1.87
CA THR A 382 11.42 6.49 -1.33
C THR A 382 11.49 4.98 -1.14
N GLY A 383 11.43 4.54 0.12
CA GLY A 383 11.42 3.13 0.47
C GLY A 383 11.38 2.91 1.98
N THR A 384 11.15 1.67 2.38
CA THR A 384 11.19 1.26 3.78
C THR A 384 12.65 1.02 4.20
N TYR A 385 13.34 2.10 4.61
CA TYR A 385 14.79 2.11 4.91
C TYR A 385 15.32 0.91 5.72
N PRO A 386 14.62 0.40 6.76
CA PRO A 386 15.04 -0.78 7.50
C PRO A 386 15.34 -2.01 6.63
N PHE A 387 14.67 -2.17 5.48
CA PHE A 387 14.78 -3.35 4.63
C PHE A 387 15.66 -3.14 3.40
N VAL A 388 16.10 -1.92 3.11
CA VAL A 388 16.93 -1.61 1.94
C VAL A 388 18.29 -2.30 2.05
N ALA A 389 18.79 -2.87 0.95
CA ALA A 389 20.08 -3.54 0.91
C ALA A 389 21.24 -2.61 1.27
N VAL A 390 22.29 -3.13 1.91
CA VAL A 390 23.47 -2.37 2.37
C VAL A 390 24.12 -1.62 1.22
N GLN A 391 24.28 -2.30 0.09
CA GLN A 391 24.82 -1.78 -1.15
C GLN A 391 24.04 -0.56 -1.69
N ILE A 392 22.70 -0.60 -1.60
CA ILE A 392 21.83 0.51 -1.99
C ILE A 392 21.91 1.66 -0.96
N LEU A 393 21.98 1.36 0.33
CA LEU A 393 22.17 2.38 1.38
C LEU A 393 23.52 3.09 1.26
N GLU A 394 24.59 2.36 0.95
CA GLU A 394 25.93 2.92 0.76
C GLU A 394 26.00 3.83 -0.48
N ALA A 395 25.38 3.40 -1.60
CA ALA A 395 25.29 4.19 -2.82
C ALA A 395 24.53 5.52 -2.62
N ASN A 396 23.53 5.51 -1.74
CA ASN A 396 22.73 6.69 -1.41
C ASN A 396 23.28 7.52 -0.24
N ASP A 397 24.47 7.18 0.30
CA ASP A 397 25.09 8.00 1.34
C ASP A 397 25.54 9.35 0.73
N PRO A 398 25.06 10.49 1.25
CA PRO A 398 25.46 11.82 0.75
C PRO A 398 26.97 12.07 0.77
N ARG A 399 27.72 11.34 1.61
CA ARG A 399 29.17 11.40 1.71
C ARG A 399 29.90 10.62 0.62
N LYS A 400 29.20 9.78 -0.16
CA LYS A 400 29.75 8.93 -1.22
C LYS A 400 29.00 9.08 -2.57
N PRO A 401 28.88 10.31 -3.13
CA PRO A 401 27.99 10.60 -4.27
C PRO A 401 28.39 9.98 -5.61
N LEU A 402 29.53 9.28 -5.70
CA LEU A 402 30.05 8.69 -6.95
C LEU A 402 29.69 7.21 -7.12
N LEU A 403 29.04 6.59 -6.13
CA LEU A 403 28.59 5.20 -6.20
C LEU A 403 27.16 5.16 -6.74
N SER A 404 27.00 5.06 -8.07
CA SER A 404 25.70 4.72 -8.66
C SER A 404 25.51 3.20 -8.59
N MET A 405 24.38 2.75 -8.03
CA MET A 405 24.06 1.34 -7.94
C MET A 405 22.64 1.06 -8.43
N GLU A 406 22.52 0.14 -9.38
CA GLU A 406 21.22 -0.30 -9.89
C GLU A 406 20.64 -1.38 -8.97
N HIS A 407 19.38 -1.20 -8.57
CA HIS A 407 18.66 -2.15 -7.73
C HIS A 407 18.32 -3.40 -8.54
N GLY A 408 19.10 -4.48 -8.40
CA GLY A 408 18.77 -5.79 -8.95
C GLY A 408 18.01 -6.71 -7.97
N THR A 409 17.58 -7.88 -8.46
CA THR A 409 16.82 -8.89 -7.68
C THR A 409 17.55 -9.40 -6.43
N HIS A 410 18.89 -9.45 -6.44
CA HIS A 410 19.67 -9.85 -5.27
C HIS A 410 19.53 -8.87 -4.09
N HIS A 411 19.20 -7.61 -4.36
CA HIS A 411 18.85 -6.65 -3.30
C HIS A 411 17.46 -6.94 -2.72
N ASP A 412 16.48 -7.35 -3.52
CA ASP A 412 15.17 -7.79 -3.00
C ASP A 412 15.31 -9.04 -2.12
N LEU A 413 16.21 -9.97 -2.50
CA LEU A 413 16.57 -11.13 -1.67
C LEU A 413 17.24 -10.73 -0.35
N GLU A 414 18.13 -9.73 -0.39
CA GLU A 414 18.71 -9.17 0.82
C GLU A 414 17.64 -8.47 1.71
N SER A 415 16.66 -7.80 1.11
CA SER A 415 15.53 -7.24 1.86
C SER A 415 14.71 -8.30 2.60
N PHE A 416 14.56 -9.50 2.03
CA PHE A 416 13.95 -10.64 2.74
C PHE A 416 14.76 -11.09 3.97
N TYR A 417 16.09 -11.01 3.91
CA TYR A 417 16.93 -11.26 5.08
C TYR A 417 16.72 -10.21 6.17
N TRP A 418 16.72 -8.92 5.81
CA TRP A 418 16.45 -7.84 6.77
C TRP A 418 15.05 -7.94 7.37
N LEU A 419 14.05 -8.34 6.58
CA LEU A 419 12.71 -8.61 7.06
C LEU A 419 12.69 -9.79 8.05
N LEU A 420 13.39 -10.89 7.77
CA LEU A 420 13.51 -12.02 8.70
C LEU A 420 14.12 -11.58 10.04
N VAL A 421 15.20 -10.79 10.01
CA VAL A 421 15.84 -10.24 11.22
C VAL A 421 14.87 -9.33 11.99
N TRP A 422 14.19 -8.40 11.30
CA TRP A 422 13.19 -7.51 11.89
C TRP A 422 12.07 -8.29 12.59
N MET A 423 11.46 -9.26 11.91
CA MET A 423 10.40 -10.06 12.49
C MET A 423 10.88 -10.87 13.71
N THR A 424 12.13 -11.36 13.66
CA THR A 424 12.72 -12.13 14.76
C THR A 424 12.99 -11.25 15.97
N LEU A 425 13.64 -10.09 15.80
CA LEU A 425 13.99 -9.19 16.89
C LEU A 425 12.78 -8.55 17.59
N ARG A 426 11.63 -8.45 16.91
CA ARG A 426 10.42 -7.82 17.47
C ARG A 426 9.41 -8.81 18.04
N HIS A 427 9.36 -10.03 17.51
CA HIS A 427 8.24 -10.95 17.75
C HIS A 427 8.67 -12.36 18.17
N VAL A 428 9.97 -12.64 18.28
CA VAL A 428 10.48 -13.95 18.68
C VAL A 428 11.41 -13.80 19.87
N ALA A 429 11.24 -14.64 20.89
CA ALA A 429 12.16 -14.68 22.02
C ALA A 429 13.58 -15.03 21.56
N HIS A 430 14.56 -14.19 21.88
CA HIS A 430 15.93 -14.33 21.41
C HIS A 430 16.96 -13.96 22.50
N THR A 431 18.22 -14.33 22.25
CA THR A 431 19.33 -14.15 23.19
C THR A 431 20.27 -13.00 22.84
N HIS A 432 19.86 -12.08 21.96
CA HIS A 432 20.68 -10.92 21.59
C HIS A 432 21.02 -10.07 22.83
N PRO A 433 22.28 -9.62 23.01
CA PRO A 433 22.72 -8.89 24.21
C PRO A 433 21.91 -7.61 24.51
N SER A 434 21.51 -6.87 23.47
CA SER A 434 20.67 -5.66 23.62
C SER A 434 19.20 -5.95 23.98
N GLY A 435 18.77 -7.22 24.03
CA GLY A 435 17.37 -7.57 24.30
C GLY A 435 16.40 -6.84 23.37
N ASP A 436 15.32 -6.28 23.93
CA ASP A 436 14.26 -5.56 23.19
C ASP A 436 14.78 -4.32 22.42
N HIS A 437 15.94 -3.77 22.78
CA HIS A 437 16.55 -2.64 22.08
C HIS A 437 17.23 -3.03 20.77
N ALA A 438 17.53 -4.32 20.57
CA ALA A 438 18.28 -4.82 19.42
C ALA A 438 17.70 -4.39 18.06
N CYS A 439 16.37 -4.41 17.93
CA CYS A 439 15.70 -3.96 16.71
C CYS A 439 15.89 -2.46 16.47
N GLY A 440 15.76 -1.64 17.52
CA GLY A 440 15.94 -0.19 17.43
C GLY A 440 17.38 0.18 17.12
N ASP A 441 18.33 -0.44 17.81
CA ASP A 441 19.77 -0.26 17.60
C ASP A 441 20.15 -0.50 16.12
N LEU A 442 19.61 -1.56 15.51
CA LEU A 442 19.90 -1.92 14.13
C LEU A 442 19.14 -1.06 13.10
N PHE A 443 17.86 -0.77 13.34
CA PHE A 443 16.97 -0.26 12.29
C PHE A 443 16.49 1.19 12.48
N ASP A 444 16.57 1.81 13.65
CA ASP A 444 16.04 3.18 13.84
C ASP A 444 16.88 4.21 13.10
N THR A 445 18.20 4.01 13.02
CA THR A 445 19.09 4.85 12.21
C THR A 445 19.21 4.34 10.77
N SER A 446 18.96 3.04 10.54
CA SER A 446 18.99 2.37 9.23
C SER A 446 20.20 2.71 8.35
N THR A 447 21.37 2.98 8.96
CA THR A 447 22.57 3.30 8.19
C THR A 447 23.22 2.02 7.65
N PHE A 448 23.93 2.14 6.52
CA PHE A 448 24.71 1.01 6.00
C PHE A 448 25.77 0.51 7.01
N SER A 449 26.23 1.38 7.92
CA SER A 449 27.23 1.05 8.95
C SER A 449 26.69 0.07 9.99
N GLU A 450 25.47 0.27 10.50
CA GLU A 450 24.89 -0.63 11.51
C GLU A 450 24.62 -2.01 10.92
N LYS A 451 24.08 -2.04 9.70
CA LYS A 451 23.90 -3.30 8.97
C LYS A 451 25.24 -3.99 8.68
N TRP A 452 26.29 -3.23 8.38
CA TRP A 452 27.62 -3.80 8.18
C TRP A 452 28.19 -4.42 9.46
N THR A 453 28.03 -3.74 10.61
CA THR A 453 28.41 -4.28 11.92
C THR A 453 27.67 -5.58 12.21
N TRP A 454 26.35 -5.59 12.03
CA TRP A 454 25.52 -6.79 12.19
C TRP A 454 25.99 -7.97 11.33
N LEU A 455 26.34 -7.70 10.07
CA LEU A 455 26.79 -8.74 9.14
C LEU A 455 28.17 -9.31 9.47
N ARG A 456 29.00 -8.63 10.28
CA ARG A 456 30.35 -9.10 10.62
C ARG A 456 30.37 -10.14 11.73
N ASP A 457 29.55 -9.92 12.75
CA ASP A 457 29.57 -10.73 13.95
C ASP A 457 28.42 -11.75 13.95
N ASP A 458 28.61 -12.90 14.59
CA ASP A 458 27.53 -13.87 14.79
C ASP A 458 26.45 -13.20 15.66
N SER A 459 25.22 -13.18 15.15
CA SER A 459 24.15 -12.38 15.76
C SER A 459 23.39 -13.17 16.84
N PHE A 460 23.28 -14.49 16.66
CA PHE A 460 22.60 -15.38 17.60
C PHE A 460 23.40 -16.66 17.87
N ASN A 461 23.68 -16.94 19.14
CA ASN A 461 24.19 -18.25 19.57
C ASN A 461 23.02 -19.19 19.92
N ASN A 462 22.27 -19.62 18.91
CA ASN A 462 21.07 -20.44 19.09
C ASN A 462 20.95 -21.52 18.00
N THR A 463 20.67 -22.77 18.41
CA THR A 463 20.60 -23.93 17.52
C THR A 463 19.21 -24.17 16.93
N ALA A 464 18.20 -23.36 17.27
CA ALA A 464 16.88 -23.53 16.68
C ALA A 464 16.90 -23.17 15.18
N PRO A 465 16.09 -23.84 14.34
CA PRO A 465 16.19 -23.71 12.88
C PRO A 465 16.06 -22.29 12.33
N LEU A 466 15.25 -21.44 12.97
CA LEU A 466 15.10 -20.04 12.56
C LEU A 466 16.40 -19.24 12.70
N PHE A 467 17.12 -19.42 13.81
CA PHE A 467 18.38 -18.69 14.04
C PHE A 467 19.50 -19.21 13.15
N GLN A 468 19.55 -20.53 12.91
CA GLN A 468 20.47 -21.11 11.92
C GLN A 468 20.20 -20.59 10.51
N LEU A 469 18.92 -20.39 10.13
CA LEU A 469 18.54 -19.76 8.87
C LEU A 469 19.07 -18.32 8.77
N ILE A 470 18.92 -17.53 9.85
CA ILE A 470 19.44 -16.16 9.90
C ILE A 470 20.96 -16.17 9.71
N GLU A 471 21.70 -16.97 10.47
CA GLU A 471 23.16 -17.01 10.38
C GLU A 471 23.65 -17.51 9.01
N ALA A 472 22.99 -18.51 8.44
CA ALA A 472 23.32 -19.02 7.11
C ALA A 472 23.12 -17.95 6.02
N LEU A 473 22.01 -17.19 6.08
CA LEU A 473 21.78 -16.08 5.17
C LEU A 473 22.73 -14.91 5.43
N ARG A 474 23.01 -14.58 6.70
CA ARG A 474 23.96 -13.52 7.12
C ARG A 474 25.30 -13.69 6.41
N ALA A 475 25.85 -14.91 6.40
CA ALA A 475 27.13 -15.21 5.74
C ALA A 475 27.13 -14.87 4.24
N HIS A 476 26.03 -15.19 3.54
CA HIS A 476 25.89 -14.85 2.12
C HIS A 476 25.71 -13.35 1.87
N ILE A 477 24.93 -12.67 2.72
CA ILE A 477 24.73 -11.22 2.62
C ILE A 477 26.03 -10.47 2.95
N PHE A 478 26.79 -10.94 3.94
CA PHE A 478 28.13 -10.42 4.24
C PHE A 478 29.04 -10.54 3.01
N GLN A 479 29.13 -11.73 2.41
CA GLN A 479 29.96 -11.96 1.21
C GLN A 479 29.53 -11.10 0.03
N GLN A 480 28.23 -10.90 -0.19
CA GLN A 480 27.68 -10.04 -1.24
C GLN A 480 28.13 -8.58 -1.09
N ASN A 481 28.19 -8.10 0.16
CA ASN A 481 28.49 -6.71 0.48
C ASN A 481 29.98 -6.45 0.76
N MET A 482 30.85 -7.47 0.61
CA MET A 482 32.30 -7.29 0.78
C MET A 482 32.87 -6.26 -0.20
N PRO A 483 33.73 -5.33 0.28
CA PRO A 483 34.41 -4.39 -0.59
C PRO A 483 35.21 -5.10 -1.67
N VAL A 484 35.17 -4.57 -2.90
CA VAL A 484 35.96 -5.10 -4.00
C VAL A 484 37.43 -4.82 -3.73
N LEU A 485 38.24 -5.88 -3.68
CA LEU A 485 39.69 -5.74 -3.59
C LEU A 485 40.23 -4.99 -4.82
N PRO A 486 41.25 -4.13 -4.67
CA PRO A 486 41.82 -3.34 -5.76
C PRO A 486 42.69 -4.18 -6.71
N ILE A 487 42.13 -5.27 -7.24
CA ILE A 487 42.76 -6.17 -8.19
C ILE A 487 42.18 -5.85 -9.57
N LYS A 488 43.01 -5.83 -10.62
CA LYS A 488 42.58 -5.59 -12.02
C LYS A 488 42.80 -6.85 -12.87
N PRO A 489 41.76 -7.41 -13.50
CA PRO A 489 40.34 -7.05 -13.36
C PRO A 489 39.79 -7.44 -11.98
N PRO A 490 38.79 -6.73 -11.44
CA PRO A 490 38.17 -7.12 -10.18
C PRO A 490 37.49 -8.48 -10.35
N PRO A 491 37.53 -9.36 -9.34
CA PRO A 491 36.79 -10.61 -9.40
C PRO A 491 35.29 -10.33 -9.49
N PRO A 492 34.51 -11.23 -10.12
CA PRO A 492 33.06 -11.12 -10.14
C PRO A 492 32.54 -11.07 -8.70
N ARG A 493 31.67 -10.09 -8.41
CA ARG A 493 31.04 -9.98 -7.09
C ARG A 493 30.15 -11.19 -6.84
N TYR A 494 30.22 -11.73 -5.63
CA TYR A 494 29.24 -12.70 -5.18
C TYR A 494 27.86 -12.02 -5.09
N GLN A 495 26.84 -12.67 -5.65
CA GLN A 495 25.45 -12.24 -5.52
C GLN A 495 24.64 -13.40 -4.98
N ILE A 496 23.81 -13.13 -3.97
CA ILE A 496 22.90 -14.12 -3.44
C ILE A 496 21.84 -14.47 -4.49
N THR A 497 21.50 -15.76 -4.60
CA THR A 497 20.58 -16.27 -5.62
C THR A 497 19.33 -16.87 -5.00
N PHE A 498 18.25 -16.97 -5.77
CA PHE A 498 17.03 -17.66 -5.35
C PHE A 498 17.28 -19.11 -4.92
N GLU A 499 18.20 -19.82 -5.60
CA GLU A 499 18.53 -21.21 -5.26
C GLU A 499 19.15 -21.30 -3.87
N THR A 500 20.11 -20.42 -3.58
CA THR A 500 20.79 -20.35 -2.27
C THR A 500 19.79 -20.03 -1.16
N VAL A 501 19.01 -18.95 -1.31
CA VAL A 501 18.04 -18.51 -0.30
C VAL A 501 16.99 -19.59 -0.07
N SER A 502 16.36 -20.09 -1.15
CA SER A 502 15.33 -21.13 -1.06
C SER A 502 15.88 -22.43 -0.49
N GLY A 503 17.17 -22.72 -0.71
CA GLY A 503 17.89 -23.84 -0.09
C GLY A 503 17.90 -23.76 1.43
N HIS A 504 18.30 -22.61 1.97
CA HIS A 504 18.35 -22.38 3.42
C HIS A 504 16.97 -22.42 4.07
N PHE A 505 15.97 -21.78 3.45
CA PHE A 505 14.59 -21.86 3.94
C PHE A 505 14.06 -23.30 3.95
N ARG A 506 14.32 -24.10 2.90
CA ARG A 506 13.93 -25.52 2.88
C ARG A 506 14.61 -26.34 3.97
N HIS A 507 15.91 -26.10 4.20
CA HIS A 507 16.65 -26.77 5.26
C HIS A 507 16.05 -26.47 6.64
N ALA A 508 15.82 -25.18 6.94
CA ALA A 508 15.23 -24.75 8.20
C ALA A 508 13.80 -25.28 8.44
N LEU A 509 13.04 -25.47 7.37
CA LEU A 509 11.68 -26.04 7.42
C LEU A 509 11.65 -27.58 7.43
N GLY A 510 12.81 -28.25 7.30
CA GLY A 510 12.89 -29.71 7.21
C GLY A 510 12.32 -30.29 5.91
N VAL A 511 12.28 -29.50 4.83
CA VAL A 511 11.72 -29.90 3.52
C VAL A 511 12.83 -30.50 2.64
N PRO A 512 12.71 -31.75 2.16
CA PRO A 512 13.73 -32.38 1.31
C PRO A 512 13.99 -31.62 -0.01
N ARG A 513 15.18 -31.79 -0.61
CA ARG A 513 15.42 -31.39 -2.01
C ARG A 513 14.53 -32.24 -2.91
N LEU A 514 13.60 -31.63 -3.65
CA LEU A 514 13.01 -32.28 -4.82
C LEU A 514 14.15 -32.55 -5.81
N ALA A 515 14.31 -33.80 -6.22
CA ALA A 515 15.31 -34.18 -7.20
C ALA A 515 14.92 -33.57 -8.55
N ILE A 516 15.59 -32.48 -8.94
CA ILE A 516 15.42 -31.88 -10.26
C ILE A 516 16.22 -32.75 -11.24
N GLY A 517 15.53 -33.72 -11.86
CA GLY A 517 16.06 -34.45 -13.00
C GLY A 517 16.32 -33.48 -14.15
N ARG A 518 17.52 -33.51 -14.72
CA ARG A 518 17.87 -32.81 -15.97
C ARG A 518 17.03 -33.40 -17.11
N GLN A 519 15.86 -32.83 -17.38
CA GLN A 519 15.23 -32.72 -18.70
C GLN A 519 13.97 -31.85 -18.57
N GLY A 520 13.78 -30.95 -19.54
CA GLY A 520 12.80 -29.86 -19.46
C GLY A 520 11.33 -30.28 -19.33
N ALA A 521 10.54 -29.32 -18.85
CA ALA A 521 9.08 -29.26 -18.89
C ALA A 521 8.30 -30.40 -18.19
N ARG A 522 7.90 -30.16 -16.94
CA ARG A 522 6.51 -30.21 -16.42
C ARG A 522 6.58 -30.15 -14.89
N VAL A 523 6.00 -29.11 -14.30
CA VAL A 523 5.69 -29.09 -12.87
C VAL A 523 4.51 -30.05 -12.68
N HIS A 524 4.80 -31.30 -12.32
CA HIS A 524 3.77 -32.18 -11.76
C HIS A 524 3.61 -31.84 -10.28
N CYS A 525 2.51 -31.20 -9.95
CA CYS A 525 2.00 -31.11 -8.58
C CYS A 525 1.53 -32.53 -8.20
N SER A 526 2.31 -33.26 -7.40
CA SER A 526 1.91 -34.58 -6.91
C SER A 526 0.95 -34.41 -5.74
N THR A 527 -0.33 -34.62 -6.03
CA THR A 527 -1.34 -35.06 -5.07
C THR A 527 -0.99 -36.48 -4.59
N HIS A 528 -0.73 -36.64 -3.30
CA HIS A 528 -0.80 -37.92 -2.60
C HIS A 528 -1.44 -37.62 -1.24
N GLN A 529 -2.74 -37.85 -1.06
CA GLN A 529 -3.29 -39.09 -0.51
C GLN A 529 -2.42 -39.67 0.61
N LEU A 530 -2.73 -39.29 1.85
CA LEU A 530 -3.25 -40.17 2.91
C LEU A 530 -3.83 -39.34 4.06
#